data_AF-A0A2G5VQI4-F1
#
_entry.id   AF-A0A2G5VQI4-F1
#
_cell.length_a   1.000
_cell.length_b   1.000
_cell.length_c   1.000
_cell.angle_alpha   90.00
_cell.angle_beta   90.00
_cell.angle_gamma   90.00
#
_symmetry.space_group_name_H-M   'P 1'
#
loop_
_entity.id
_entity.type
_entity.pdbx_description
1 polymer ?
#
loop_
_entity_poly.entity_id
_entity_poly.type
_entity_poly.pdbx_seq_one_letter_code
_entity_poly.pdbx_strand_id
1 'polypeptide(L)'
;MSDSSKSVQKSFERGVKFGEKEPKEEVFSDDEPARKRSRNSAYSEFFHDSTVISEIWKKCENSKNMVEEMGLWMKKLEKLHDEDIDSLKKSINDLASNLKQEFAEKLEKMEKVYQEKIDNLSQEKIDENSKSQNADLKKAEEVPEKMTLQFTEMAENLKREFAEKINKIEKLHQEEVSKLKKNYESKISKLQTAHEKKAEEFENFRKEMEISGKLSISHNAGDTLYGKQFMIMSDFARIPPTKSELEFLFKCIFCKSENHKSIDCRVVADHLGRKDCLRAQNRCIKCLEPENPHMCPRALVACSNCVISPDSPICLNYIHLHHPIVCQYNDLSPYREARRQASNRDRIKSGLKPRFT
;
A
#
# COMPACT_ATOMS: atom_id res chain seq x y z
N MET A 1 6.60 -18.83 1.44
CA MET A 1 6.52 -19.49 2.77
C MET A 1 5.10 -20.02 2.85
N SER A 2 4.75 -21.22 2.39
CA SER A 2 5.45 -22.49 2.58
C SER A 2 4.97 -23.50 1.53
N ASP A 3 5.92 -24.09 0.78
CA ASP A 3 5.72 -25.31 0.00
C ASP A 3 5.83 -26.51 0.94
N SER A 4 4.74 -27.25 1.15
CA SER A 4 4.83 -28.62 1.69
C SER A 4 3.50 -29.33 1.54
N SER A 5 3.35 -30.16 0.49
CA SER A 5 2.40 -31.29 0.44
C SER A 5 2.61 -32.11 -0.84
N LYS A 6 3.77 -32.76 -0.95
CA LYS A 6 4.01 -33.83 -1.93
C LYS A 6 4.90 -34.91 -1.31
N SER A 7 4.34 -35.79 -0.47
CA SER A 7 4.95 -37.10 -0.19
C SER A 7 4.03 -38.05 0.59
N VAL A 8 2.96 -38.55 -0.02
CA VAL A 8 2.30 -39.79 0.45
C VAL A 8 1.81 -40.59 -0.76
N GLN A 9 2.75 -41.19 -1.50
CA GLN A 9 2.42 -42.23 -2.49
C GLN A 9 3.70 -43.00 -2.82
N LYS A 10 4.18 -43.81 -1.87
CA LYS A 10 5.31 -44.72 -2.14
C LYS A 10 5.40 -45.84 -1.11
N SER A 11 4.44 -46.75 -1.12
CA SER A 11 4.60 -48.06 -0.46
C SER A 11 3.40 -48.96 -0.71
N PHE A 12 3.26 -49.53 -1.90
CA PHE A 12 2.51 -50.79 -2.11
C PHE A 12 2.96 -51.44 -3.44
N GLU A 13 4.25 -51.74 -3.55
CA GLU A 13 4.75 -52.77 -4.46
C GLU A 13 5.61 -53.72 -3.62
N ARG A 14 4.94 -54.65 -2.94
CA ARG A 14 5.60 -55.81 -2.35
C ARG A 14 5.14 -57.02 -3.15
N GLY A 15 5.97 -57.38 -4.13
CA GLY A 15 5.71 -58.44 -5.08
C GLY A 15 5.42 -59.78 -4.40
N VAL A 16 4.32 -60.40 -4.79
CA VAL A 16 4.02 -61.80 -4.54
C VAL A 16 4.91 -62.61 -5.49
N LYS A 17 6.06 -63.08 -5.00
CA LYS A 17 6.85 -64.10 -5.71
C LYS A 17 6.13 -65.44 -5.58
N PHE A 18 5.43 -65.85 -6.63
CA PHE A 18 5.03 -67.25 -6.80
C PHE A 18 6.32 -68.07 -6.99
N GLY A 19 6.57 -68.99 -6.07
CA GLY A 19 7.63 -69.97 -6.21
C GLY A 19 7.24 -70.99 -7.27
N GLU A 20 7.79 -70.86 -8.47
CA GLU A 20 7.91 -71.96 -9.42
C GLU A 20 8.83 -73.01 -8.79
N LYS A 21 8.23 -74.04 -8.21
CA LYS A 21 8.93 -75.30 -7.96
C LYS A 21 8.98 -76.04 -9.30
N GLU A 22 10.15 -76.09 -9.91
CA GLU A 22 10.44 -76.99 -11.02
C GLU A 22 10.08 -78.44 -10.63
N PRO A 23 9.46 -79.23 -11.53
CA PRO A 23 9.32 -80.66 -11.32
C PRO A 23 10.73 -81.27 -11.37
N LYS A 24 11.11 -82.00 -10.32
CA LYS A 24 12.31 -82.84 -10.36
C LYS A 24 12.11 -83.89 -11.44
N GLU A 25 12.97 -83.90 -12.46
CA GLU A 25 13.11 -85.01 -13.39
C GLU A 25 13.40 -86.29 -12.58
N GLU A 26 12.42 -87.19 -12.52
CA GLU A 26 12.68 -88.58 -12.18
C GLU A 26 13.44 -89.21 -13.35
N VAL A 27 14.76 -89.27 -13.20
CA VAL A 27 15.65 -90.09 -14.02
C VAL A 27 15.28 -91.56 -13.76
N PHE A 28 14.44 -92.12 -14.62
CA PHE A 28 14.27 -93.57 -14.72
C PHE A 28 15.53 -94.15 -15.36
N SER A 29 16.36 -94.80 -14.54
CA SER A 29 17.44 -95.65 -15.02
C SER A 29 16.85 -96.87 -15.72
N ASP A 30 17.10 -96.99 -17.03
CA ASP A 30 16.90 -98.20 -17.83
C ASP A 30 17.83 -99.31 -17.32
N ASP A 31 17.39 -100.06 -16.30
CA ASP A 31 17.94 -101.37 -15.98
C ASP A 31 17.23 -102.42 -16.85
N GLU A 32 17.75 -102.58 -18.06
CA GLU A 32 17.43 -103.65 -18.99
C GLU A 32 18.04 -104.98 -18.48
N PRO A 33 17.26 -105.98 -18.02
CA PRO A 33 17.86 -107.26 -17.69
C PRO A 33 18.09 -108.05 -18.97
N ALA A 34 19.36 -108.20 -19.34
CA ALA A 34 19.86 -109.08 -20.39
C ALA A 34 19.34 -110.52 -20.20
N ARG A 35 18.16 -110.81 -20.77
CA ARG A 35 17.59 -112.16 -20.80
C ARG A 35 18.31 -112.97 -21.87
N LYS A 36 19.25 -113.77 -21.39
CA LYS A 36 19.98 -114.79 -22.16
C LYS A 36 19.00 -115.65 -22.95
N ARG A 37 19.20 -115.68 -24.27
CA ARG A 37 18.62 -116.64 -25.22
C ARG A 37 19.00 -118.06 -24.79
N SER A 38 18.04 -118.87 -24.33
CA SER A 38 18.17 -120.34 -24.35
C SER A 38 17.51 -120.87 -25.61
N ARG A 39 18.36 -121.28 -26.54
CA ARG A 39 18.03 -121.91 -27.82
C ARG A 39 17.66 -123.37 -27.57
N ASN A 40 16.38 -123.68 -27.46
CA ASN A 40 15.90 -125.07 -27.53
C ASN A 40 15.11 -125.24 -28.83
N SER A 41 15.78 -125.79 -29.84
CA SER A 41 15.15 -126.34 -31.03
C SER A 41 14.63 -127.73 -30.68
N ALA A 42 13.33 -127.82 -30.40
CA ALA A 42 12.63 -129.09 -30.37
C ALA A 42 11.65 -129.09 -31.54
N TYR A 43 12.14 -129.70 -32.61
CA TYR A 43 11.37 -130.17 -33.75
C TYR A 43 10.24 -131.08 -33.21
N SER A 44 9.00 -130.72 -33.47
CA SER A 44 7.83 -131.54 -33.17
C SER A 44 6.89 -131.40 -34.36
N GLU A 45 7.11 -132.28 -35.33
CA GLU A 45 6.13 -132.68 -36.33
C GLU A 45 4.78 -132.89 -35.66
N PHE A 46 3.71 -132.17 -36.00
CA PHE A 46 2.35 -132.70 -35.84
C PHE A 46 1.36 -131.98 -36.78
N PHE A 47 0.97 -132.71 -37.84
CA PHE A 47 -0.32 -132.76 -38.53
C PHE A 47 -0.84 -131.56 -39.35
N HIS A 48 -0.82 -131.76 -40.68
CA HIS A 48 -1.67 -131.08 -41.65
C HIS A 48 -3.13 -131.52 -41.50
N ASP A 49 -3.87 -130.86 -40.61
CA ASP A 49 -5.33 -130.88 -40.65
C ASP A 49 -5.80 -129.53 -41.22
N SER A 50 -5.97 -129.50 -42.55
CA SER A 50 -6.31 -128.30 -43.34
C SER A 50 -7.59 -127.60 -42.84
N THR A 51 -8.50 -128.36 -42.23
CA THR A 51 -9.73 -127.89 -41.57
C THR A 51 -9.42 -127.04 -40.33
N VAL A 52 -8.48 -127.47 -39.48
CA VAL A 52 -8.05 -126.74 -38.28
C VAL A 52 -7.37 -125.42 -38.66
N ILE A 53 -6.55 -125.41 -39.72
CA ILE A 53 -5.91 -124.19 -40.24
C ILE A 53 -6.97 -123.20 -40.76
N SER A 54 -8.00 -123.68 -41.46
CA SER A 54 -9.11 -122.85 -41.96
C SER A 54 -9.95 -122.24 -40.83
N GLU A 55 -10.22 -122.99 -39.76
CA GLU A 55 -10.91 -122.47 -38.57
C GLU A 55 -10.07 -121.45 -37.81
N ILE A 56 -8.77 -121.69 -37.65
CA ILE A 56 -7.84 -120.74 -37.04
C ILE A 56 -7.79 -119.45 -37.87
N TRP A 57 -7.72 -119.56 -39.20
CA TRP A 57 -7.70 -118.41 -40.08
C TRP A 57 -8.99 -117.57 -39.98
N LYS A 58 -10.17 -118.21 -39.96
CA LYS A 58 -11.45 -117.52 -39.73
C LYS A 58 -11.49 -116.83 -38.36
N LYS A 59 -10.98 -117.48 -37.31
CA LYS A 59 -10.88 -116.86 -35.96
C LYS A 59 -9.92 -115.68 -35.95
N CYS A 60 -8.79 -115.78 -36.65
CA CYS A 60 -7.84 -114.68 -36.80
C CYS A 60 -8.44 -113.50 -37.58
N GLU A 61 -9.14 -113.75 -38.69
CA GLU A 61 -9.81 -112.70 -39.47
C GLU A 61 -10.92 -112.01 -38.66
N ASN A 62 -11.73 -112.79 -37.92
CA ASN A 62 -12.71 -112.22 -36.99
C ASN A 62 -12.03 -111.37 -35.90
N SER A 63 -10.91 -111.83 -35.34
CA SER A 63 -10.15 -111.06 -34.34
C SER A 63 -9.58 -109.77 -34.92
N LYS A 64 -9.12 -109.80 -36.18
CA LYS A 64 -8.60 -108.63 -36.88
C LYS A 64 -9.69 -107.58 -37.10
N ASN A 65 -10.87 -108.00 -37.58
CA ASN A 65 -12.02 -107.11 -37.71
C ASN A 65 -12.42 -106.50 -36.36
N MET A 66 -12.43 -107.30 -35.28
CA MET A 66 -12.70 -106.77 -33.93
C MET A 66 -11.65 -105.74 -33.47
N VAL A 67 -10.37 -105.96 -33.76
CA VAL A 67 -9.29 -105.01 -33.43
C VAL A 67 -9.45 -103.71 -34.24
N GLU A 68 -9.79 -103.80 -35.53
CA GLU A 68 -10.07 -102.64 -36.37
C GLU A 68 -11.28 -101.84 -35.86
N GLU A 69 -12.38 -102.52 -35.51
CA GLU A 69 -13.54 -101.89 -34.88
C GLU A 69 -13.18 -101.23 -33.54
N MET A 70 -12.43 -101.91 -32.68
CA MET A 70 -11.97 -101.36 -31.40
C MET A 70 -11.09 -100.12 -31.61
N GLY A 71 -10.25 -100.11 -32.66
CA GLY A 71 -9.48 -98.95 -33.07
C GLY A 71 -10.35 -97.77 -33.51
N LEU A 72 -11.44 -98.02 -34.24
CA LEU A 72 -12.42 -96.99 -34.60
C LEU A 72 -13.16 -96.44 -33.37
N TRP A 73 -13.56 -97.31 -32.44
CA TRP A 73 -14.18 -96.92 -31.18
C TRP A 73 -13.23 -96.08 -30.32
N MET A 74 -11.94 -96.44 -30.27
CA MET A 74 -10.92 -95.67 -29.55
C MET A 74 -10.75 -94.26 -30.13
N LYS A 75 -10.66 -94.12 -31.46
CA LYS A 75 -10.62 -92.81 -32.12
C LYS A 75 -11.88 -91.97 -31.86
N LYS A 76 -13.05 -92.61 -31.81
CA LYS A 76 -14.31 -91.92 -31.50
C LYS A 76 -14.35 -91.43 -30.05
N LEU A 77 -13.82 -92.24 -29.12
CA LEU A 77 -13.68 -91.85 -27.72
C LEU A 77 -12.68 -90.71 -27.54
N GLU A 78 -11.52 -90.76 -28.20
CA GLU A 78 -10.54 -89.68 -28.21
C GLU A 78 -11.16 -88.36 -28.71
N LYS A 79 -11.90 -88.42 -29.84
CA LYS A 79 -12.57 -87.24 -30.39
C LYS A 79 -13.62 -86.65 -29.43
N LEU A 80 -14.44 -87.50 -28.80
CA LEU A 80 -15.44 -87.05 -27.82
C LEU A 80 -14.76 -86.40 -26.60
N HIS A 81 -13.66 -86.99 -26.14
CA HIS A 81 -12.91 -86.47 -25.01
C HIS A 81 -12.28 -85.10 -25.32
N ASP A 82 -11.73 -84.91 -26.52
CA ASP A 82 -11.19 -83.62 -26.96
C ASP A 82 -12.30 -82.56 -27.09
N GLU A 83 -13.46 -82.93 -27.65
CA GLU A 83 -14.65 -82.05 -27.75
C GLU A 83 -15.16 -81.61 -26.36
N ASP A 84 -15.22 -82.54 -25.40
CA ASP A 84 -15.63 -82.25 -24.02
C ASP A 84 -14.62 -81.32 -23.31
N ILE A 85 -13.32 -81.55 -23.51
CA ILE A 85 -12.25 -80.69 -22.97
C ILE A 85 -12.37 -79.27 -23.54
N ASP A 86 -12.58 -79.12 -24.84
CA ASP A 86 -12.67 -77.80 -25.47
C ASP A 86 -13.95 -77.07 -25.09
N SER A 87 -15.07 -77.79 -24.95
CA SER A 87 -16.33 -77.27 -24.38
C SER A 87 -16.12 -76.76 -22.95
N LEU A 88 -15.42 -77.53 -22.12
CA LEU A 88 -15.10 -77.16 -20.74
C LEU A 88 -14.18 -75.93 -20.68
N LYS A 89 -13.11 -75.88 -21.48
CA LYS A 89 -12.21 -74.72 -21.57
C LYS A 89 -12.97 -73.46 -21.96
N LYS A 90 -13.88 -73.56 -22.94
CA LYS A 90 -14.72 -72.45 -23.37
C LYS A 90 -15.62 -71.97 -22.24
N SER A 91 -16.32 -72.89 -21.57
CA SER A 91 -17.19 -72.57 -20.42
C SER A 91 -16.43 -71.89 -19.27
N ILE A 92 -15.22 -72.37 -18.94
CA ILE A 92 -14.35 -71.76 -17.92
C ILE A 92 -13.92 -70.35 -18.33
N ASN A 93 -13.55 -70.14 -19.60
CA ASN A 93 -13.14 -68.84 -20.11
C ASN A 93 -14.30 -67.83 -20.14
N ASP A 94 -15.50 -68.26 -20.52
CA ASP A 94 -16.71 -67.44 -20.50
C ASP A 94 -17.06 -67.04 -19.05
N LEU A 95 -17.00 -68.00 -18.11
CA LEU A 95 -17.24 -67.73 -16.69
C LEU A 95 -16.18 -66.79 -16.08
N ALA A 96 -14.91 -66.98 -16.41
CA ALA A 96 -13.83 -66.10 -15.96
C ALA A 96 -13.98 -64.68 -16.51
N SER A 97 -14.44 -64.53 -17.75
CA SER A 97 -14.67 -63.23 -18.38
C SER A 97 -15.86 -62.51 -17.75
N ASN A 98 -16.97 -63.21 -17.52
CA ASN A 98 -18.15 -62.67 -16.83
C ASN A 98 -17.81 -62.22 -15.41
N LEU A 99 -17.07 -63.03 -14.64
CA LEU A 99 -16.61 -62.65 -13.30
C LEU A 99 -15.73 -61.39 -13.33
N LYS A 100 -14.75 -61.32 -14.25
CA LYS A 100 -13.89 -60.13 -14.39
C LYS A 100 -14.72 -58.87 -14.68
N GLN A 101 -15.71 -58.97 -15.55
CA GLN A 101 -16.59 -57.86 -15.88
C GLN A 101 -17.43 -57.44 -14.66
N GLU A 102 -18.07 -58.38 -13.96
CA GLU A 102 -18.86 -58.07 -12.75
C GLU A 102 -18.02 -57.41 -11.66
N PHE A 103 -16.77 -57.86 -11.47
CA PHE A 103 -15.85 -57.24 -10.52
C PHE A 103 -15.46 -55.82 -10.93
N ALA A 104 -15.19 -55.58 -12.23
CA ALA A 104 -14.88 -54.25 -12.74
C ALA A 104 -16.06 -53.28 -12.55
N GLU A 105 -17.29 -53.70 -12.88
CA GLU A 105 -18.49 -52.88 -12.69
C GLU A 105 -18.77 -52.55 -11.22
N LYS A 106 -18.51 -53.51 -10.30
CA LYS A 106 -18.63 -53.28 -8.85
C LYS A 106 -17.58 -52.29 -8.34
N LEU A 107 -16.33 -52.38 -8.83
CA LEU A 107 -15.27 -51.44 -8.48
C LEU A 107 -15.59 -50.03 -8.98
N GLU A 108 -16.07 -49.87 -10.21
CA GLU A 108 -16.44 -48.56 -10.76
C GLU A 108 -17.60 -47.92 -9.98
N LYS A 109 -18.63 -48.71 -9.62
CA LYS A 109 -19.73 -48.23 -8.76
C LYS A 109 -19.23 -47.79 -7.39
N MET A 110 -18.31 -48.55 -6.80
CA MET A 110 -17.72 -48.22 -5.51
C MET A 110 -16.90 -46.92 -5.59
N GLU A 111 -16.08 -46.77 -6.64
CA GLU A 111 -15.26 -45.57 -6.88
C GLU A 111 -16.13 -44.31 -7.03
N LYS A 112 -17.23 -44.39 -7.82
CA LYS A 112 -18.18 -43.27 -7.97
C LYS A 112 -18.80 -42.85 -6.64
N VAL A 113 -19.24 -43.81 -5.81
CA VAL A 113 -19.81 -43.53 -4.49
C VAL A 113 -18.79 -42.87 -3.55
N TYR A 114 -17.54 -43.34 -3.57
CA TYR A 114 -16.49 -42.71 -2.75
C TYR A 114 -16.16 -41.30 -3.24
N GLN A 115 -16.08 -41.08 -4.55
CA GLN A 115 -15.81 -39.77 -5.12
C GLN A 115 -16.92 -38.77 -4.78
N GLU A 116 -18.20 -39.15 -4.94
CA GLU A 116 -19.34 -38.32 -4.54
C GLU A 116 -19.30 -37.96 -3.04
N LYS A 117 -18.91 -38.91 -2.18
CA LYS A 117 -18.77 -38.65 -0.75
C LYS A 117 -17.64 -37.68 -0.44
N ILE A 118 -16.51 -37.76 -1.14
CA ILE A 118 -15.40 -36.83 -1.00
C ILE A 118 -15.80 -35.42 -1.45
N ASP A 119 -16.53 -35.32 -2.57
CA ASP A 119 -16.97 -34.04 -3.11
C ASP A 119 -18.00 -33.38 -2.18
N ASN A 120 -18.98 -34.14 -1.68
CA ASN A 120 -19.97 -33.66 -0.72
C ASN A 120 -19.32 -33.16 0.59
N LEU A 121 -18.39 -33.92 1.16
CA LEU A 121 -17.67 -33.51 2.37
C LEU A 121 -16.80 -32.27 2.13
N SER A 122 -16.19 -32.16 0.94
CA SER A 122 -15.41 -30.99 0.56
C SER A 122 -16.29 -29.75 0.45
N GLN A 123 -17.48 -29.89 -0.15
CA GLN A 123 -18.43 -28.80 -0.29
C GLN A 123 -18.99 -28.35 1.07
N GLU A 124 -19.41 -29.29 1.94
CA GLU A 124 -19.88 -28.97 3.30
C GLU A 124 -18.84 -28.18 4.09
N LYS A 125 -17.56 -28.60 4.01
CA LYS A 125 -16.46 -27.92 4.69
C LYS A 125 -16.19 -26.52 4.12
N ILE A 126 -16.32 -26.33 2.81
CA ILE A 126 -16.22 -25.01 2.16
C ILE A 126 -17.36 -24.10 2.65
N ASP A 127 -18.58 -24.62 2.73
CA ASP A 127 -19.77 -23.86 3.14
C ASP A 127 -19.70 -23.47 4.63
N GLU A 128 -19.27 -24.38 5.51
CA GLU A 128 -19.04 -24.10 6.93
C GLU A 128 -17.96 -23.04 7.13
N ASN A 129 -16.84 -23.17 6.42
CA ASN A 129 -15.75 -22.21 6.52
C ASN A 129 -16.17 -20.82 5.99
N SER A 130 -16.97 -20.79 4.92
CA SER A 130 -17.55 -19.55 4.38
C SER A 130 -18.53 -18.89 5.35
N LYS A 131 -19.35 -19.68 6.06
CA LYS A 131 -20.26 -19.16 7.10
C LYS A 131 -19.48 -18.62 8.30
N SER A 132 -18.43 -19.31 8.75
CA SER A 132 -17.57 -18.85 9.84
C SER A 132 -16.86 -17.54 9.47
N GLN A 133 -16.23 -17.48 8.29
CA GLN A 133 -15.55 -16.26 7.83
C GLN A 133 -16.50 -15.07 7.68
N ASN A 134 -17.71 -15.28 7.18
CA ASN A 134 -18.72 -14.22 7.08
C ASN A 134 -19.21 -13.73 8.45
N ALA A 135 -19.30 -14.62 9.46
CA ALA A 135 -19.65 -14.22 10.82
C ALA A 135 -18.55 -13.39 11.48
N ASP A 136 -17.29 -13.74 11.26
CA ASP A 136 -16.14 -12.98 11.77
C ASP A 136 -15.97 -11.63 11.05
N LEU A 137 -16.23 -11.57 9.74
CA LEU A 137 -16.26 -10.30 8.97
C LEU A 137 -17.34 -9.35 9.48
N LYS A 138 -18.56 -9.82 9.75
CA LYS A 138 -19.64 -8.98 10.31
C LYS A 138 -19.27 -8.42 11.68
N LYS A 139 -18.65 -9.23 12.55
CA LYS A 139 -18.16 -8.75 13.85
C LYS A 139 -17.03 -7.72 13.69
N ALA A 140 -16.16 -7.90 12.69
CA ALA A 140 -15.08 -6.97 12.38
C ALA A 140 -15.58 -5.65 11.78
N GLU A 141 -16.74 -5.63 11.12
CA GLU A 141 -17.41 -4.42 10.62
C GLU A 141 -18.16 -3.65 11.72
N GLU A 142 -18.76 -4.34 12.70
CA GLU A 142 -19.47 -3.68 13.82
C GLU A 142 -18.54 -2.89 14.76
N VAL A 143 -17.28 -3.30 14.90
CA VAL A 143 -16.29 -2.65 15.78
C VAL A 143 -15.92 -1.23 15.30
N PRO A 144 -15.53 -1.00 14.04
CA PRO A 144 -15.23 0.33 13.53
C PRO A 144 -16.47 1.23 13.48
N GLU A 145 -17.67 0.68 13.26
CA GLU A 145 -18.91 1.47 13.25
C GLU A 145 -19.25 2.02 14.66
N LYS A 146 -19.15 1.18 15.70
CA LYS A 146 -19.30 1.60 17.11
C LYS A 146 -18.24 2.61 17.53
N MET A 147 -16.98 2.42 17.09
CA MET A 147 -15.89 3.35 17.37
C MET A 147 -16.10 4.71 16.67
N THR A 148 -16.60 4.69 15.44
CA THR A 148 -16.93 5.92 14.69
C THR A 148 -18.03 6.70 15.39
N LEU A 149 -19.10 6.03 15.85
CA LEU A 149 -20.17 6.65 16.62
C LEU A 149 -19.65 7.32 17.90
N GLN A 150 -18.80 6.63 18.67
CA GLN A 150 -18.19 7.20 19.88
C GLN A 150 -17.33 8.43 19.59
N PHE A 151 -16.54 8.42 18.50
CA PHE A 151 -15.76 9.59 18.11
C PHE A 151 -16.64 10.75 17.67
N THR A 152 -17.72 10.49 16.94
CA THR A 152 -18.67 11.55 16.55
C THR A 152 -19.35 12.18 17.75
N GLU A 153 -19.79 11.38 18.72
CA GLU A 153 -20.40 11.87 19.96
C GLU A 153 -19.40 12.68 20.80
N MET A 154 -18.17 12.21 20.93
CA MET A 154 -17.10 12.95 21.63
C MET A 154 -16.80 14.29 20.94
N ALA A 155 -16.76 14.32 19.61
CA ALA A 155 -16.53 15.53 18.84
C ALA A 155 -17.67 16.55 19.00
N GLU A 156 -18.92 16.09 19.04
CA GLU A 156 -20.08 16.97 19.28
C GLU A 156 -20.11 17.54 20.70
N ASN A 157 -19.79 16.71 21.70
CA ASN A 157 -19.70 17.16 23.09
C ASN A 157 -18.59 18.22 23.26
N LEU A 158 -17.42 18.00 22.67
CA LEU A 158 -16.33 18.99 22.63
C LEU A 158 -16.77 20.30 21.97
N LYS A 159 -17.45 20.24 20.81
CA LYS A 159 -17.96 21.44 20.13
C LYS A 159 -18.93 22.21 21.03
N ARG A 160 -19.81 21.52 21.76
CA ARG A 160 -20.78 22.13 22.68
C ARG A 160 -20.08 22.82 23.84
N GLU A 161 -19.11 22.16 24.48
CA GLU A 161 -18.34 22.76 25.58
C GLU A 161 -17.55 24.01 25.14
N PHE A 162 -16.95 23.97 23.94
CA PHE A 162 -16.24 25.13 23.40
C PHE A 162 -17.19 26.29 23.10
N ALA A 163 -18.36 26.01 22.52
CA ALA A 163 -19.37 27.03 22.28
C ALA A 163 -19.87 27.69 23.58
N GLU A 164 -20.07 26.91 24.64
CA GLU A 164 -20.43 27.44 25.97
C GLU A 164 -19.33 28.33 26.55
N LYS A 165 -18.07 27.92 26.45
CA LYS A 165 -16.92 28.71 26.92
C LYS A 165 -16.79 30.03 26.15
N ILE A 166 -16.96 30.01 24.82
CA ILE A 166 -16.94 31.21 23.98
C ILE A 166 -18.06 32.17 24.40
N ASN A 167 -19.29 31.69 24.52
CA ASN A 167 -20.43 32.50 24.96
C ASN A 167 -20.21 33.13 26.34
N LYS A 168 -19.56 32.41 27.26
CA LYS A 168 -19.22 32.94 28.60
C LYS A 168 -18.20 34.07 28.51
N ILE A 169 -17.17 33.92 27.68
CA ILE A 169 -16.15 34.95 27.43
C ILE A 169 -16.78 36.18 26.79
N GLU A 170 -17.64 36.01 25.78
CA GLU A 170 -18.32 37.11 25.10
C GLU A 170 -19.19 37.92 26.07
N LYS A 171 -19.96 37.26 26.94
CA LYS A 171 -20.75 37.94 27.98
C LYS A 171 -19.88 38.75 28.95
N LEU A 172 -18.79 38.16 29.45
CA LEU A 172 -17.86 38.85 30.34
C LEU A 172 -17.23 40.07 29.66
N HIS A 173 -16.80 39.91 28.41
CA HIS A 173 -16.23 41.01 27.63
C HIS A 173 -17.25 42.13 27.41
N GLN A 174 -18.49 41.79 27.08
CA GLN A 174 -19.56 42.77 26.88
C GLN A 174 -19.90 43.54 28.17
N GLU A 175 -19.88 42.86 29.32
CA GLU A 175 -20.07 43.49 30.64
C GLU A 175 -18.91 44.45 30.98
N GLU A 176 -17.67 44.06 30.73
CA GLU A 176 -16.49 44.92 30.97
C GLU A 176 -16.50 46.15 30.07
N VAL A 177 -16.79 45.99 28.78
CA VAL A 177 -16.92 47.10 27.82
C VAL A 177 -18.03 48.06 28.26
N SER A 178 -19.17 47.53 28.73
CA SER A 178 -20.28 48.36 29.24
C SER A 178 -19.89 49.15 30.50
N LYS A 179 -19.18 48.53 31.45
CA LYS A 179 -18.64 49.22 32.64
C LYS A 179 -17.65 50.31 32.27
N LEU A 180 -16.74 50.01 31.33
CA LEU A 180 -15.74 50.95 30.84
C LEU A 180 -16.41 52.16 30.16
N LYS A 181 -17.41 51.91 29.30
CA LYS A 181 -18.18 52.94 28.61
C LYS A 181 -18.85 53.90 29.60
N LYS A 182 -19.57 53.38 30.60
CA LYS A 182 -20.21 54.18 31.66
C LYS A 182 -19.21 55.02 32.45
N ASN A 183 -18.01 54.48 32.72
CA ASN A 183 -16.94 55.20 33.40
C ASN A 183 -16.44 56.40 32.57
N TYR A 184 -16.17 56.18 31.28
CA TYR A 184 -15.77 57.25 30.37
C TYR A 184 -16.86 58.31 30.18
N GLU A 185 -18.12 57.92 30.02
CA GLU A 185 -19.26 58.85 29.95
C GLU A 185 -19.34 59.73 31.21
N SER A 186 -19.18 59.13 32.40
CA SER A 186 -19.14 59.88 33.66
C SER A 186 -17.96 60.86 33.73
N LYS A 187 -16.76 60.47 33.27
CA LYS A 187 -15.59 61.36 33.22
C LYS A 187 -15.78 62.51 32.25
N ILE A 188 -16.34 62.25 31.06
CA ILE A 188 -16.63 63.27 30.05
C ILE A 188 -17.65 64.27 30.62
N SER A 189 -18.72 63.79 31.26
CA SER A 189 -19.74 64.67 31.84
C SER A 189 -19.17 65.56 32.98
N LYS A 190 -18.26 65.03 33.81
CA LYS A 190 -17.53 65.82 34.83
C LYS A 190 -16.61 66.87 34.20
N LEU A 191 -15.95 66.55 33.08
CA LEU A 191 -15.09 67.50 32.36
C LEU A 191 -15.90 68.61 31.69
N GLN A 192 -17.04 68.26 31.07
CA GLN A 192 -17.95 69.22 30.44
C GLN A 192 -18.50 70.21 31.46
N THR A 193 -19.01 69.73 32.60
CA THR A 193 -19.51 70.60 33.68
C THR A 193 -18.43 71.50 34.28
N ALA A 194 -17.20 70.99 34.46
CA ALA A 194 -16.08 71.81 34.89
C ALA A 194 -15.67 72.88 33.86
N HIS A 195 -15.73 72.54 32.57
CA HIS A 195 -15.46 73.48 31.48
C HIS A 195 -16.52 74.57 31.38
N GLU A 196 -17.81 74.22 31.48
CA GLU A 196 -18.93 75.16 31.51
C GLU A 196 -18.79 76.14 32.69
N LYS A 197 -18.48 75.64 33.88
CA LYS A 197 -18.25 76.49 35.06
C LYS A 197 -17.09 77.46 34.84
N LYS A 198 -15.96 76.99 34.28
CA LYS A 198 -14.84 77.87 33.94
C LYS A 198 -15.22 78.91 32.88
N ALA A 199 -15.98 78.53 31.86
CA ALA A 199 -16.45 79.46 30.84
C ALA A 199 -17.34 80.56 31.46
N GLU A 200 -18.21 80.20 32.41
CA GLU A 200 -19.03 81.15 33.16
C GLU A 200 -18.18 82.07 34.06
N GLU A 201 -17.17 81.52 34.76
CA GLU A 201 -16.20 82.31 35.54
C GLU A 201 -15.45 83.32 34.65
N PHE A 202 -14.99 82.89 33.47
CA PHE A 202 -14.34 83.78 32.49
C PHE A 202 -15.29 84.85 31.96
N GLU A 203 -16.53 84.51 31.69
CA GLU A 203 -17.55 85.45 31.20
C GLU A 203 -17.92 86.49 32.28
N ASN A 204 -18.01 86.09 33.54
CA ASN A 204 -18.21 87.00 34.66
C ASN A 204 -17.01 87.93 34.85
N PHE A 205 -15.78 87.39 34.79
CA PHE A 205 -14.55 88.19 34.83
C PHE A 205 -14.49 89.22 33.67
N ARG A 206 -14.88 88.80 32.45
CA ARG A 206 -14.96 89.70 31.29
C ARG A 206 -15.91 90.86 31.53
N LYS A 207 -17.12 90.60 32.06
CA LYS A 207 -18.11 91.62 32.42
C LYS A 207 -17.61 92.58 33.51
N GLU A 208 -16.93 92.07 34.54
CA GLU A 208 -16.31 92.92 35.57
C GLU A 208 -15.27 93.87 34.99
N MET A 209 -14.42 93.36 34.08
CA MET A 209 -13.42 94.19 33.40
C MET A 209 -14.05 95.27 32.53
N GLU A 210 -15.16 94.96 31.84
CA GLU A 210 -15.93 95.91 31.04
C GLU A 210 -16.56 97.01 31.91
N ILE A 211 -17.22 96.65 33.02
CA ILE A 211 -17.82 97.61 33.97
C ILE A 211 -16.74 98.51 34.60
N SER A 212 -15.56 97.97 34.90
CA SER A 212 -14.46 98.74 35.50
C SER A 212 -13.79 99.74 34.55
N GLY A 213 -14.16 99.76 33.26
CA GLY A 213 -13.58 100.63 32.24
C GLY A 213 -12.15 100.25 31.81
N LYS A 214 -11.65 99.09 32.26
CA LYS A 214 -10.32 98.56 31.89
C LYS A 214 -10.34 97.78 30.57
N LEU A 215 -11.53 97.38 30.11
CA LEU A 215 -11.73 96.80 28.79
C LEU A 215 -12.37 97.86 27.87
N SER A 216 -11.57 98.57 27.07
CA SER A 216 -12.11 99.42 26.00
C SER A 216 -12.45 98.52 24.80
N ILE A 217 -13.73 98.17 24.67
CA ILE A 217 -14.24 97.53 23.44
C ILE A 217 -14.28 98.61 22.35
N SER A 218 -13.16 98.81 21.66
CA SER A 218 -13.20 99.51 20.38
C SER A 218 -13.83 98.57 19.35
N HIS A 219 -15.11 98.73 19.06
CA HIS A 219 -15.84 97.97 18.03
C HIS A 219 -15.37 98.23 16.58
N ASN A 220 -14.18 98.79 16.36
CA ASN A 220 -13.66 99.18 15.05
C ASN A 220 -12.29 98.55 14.73
N ALA A 221 -12.24 97.22 14.69
CA ALA A 221 -11.20 96.47 13.98
C ALA A 221 -11.85 95.16 13.54
N GLY A 222 -12.51 95.07 12.38
CA GLY A 222 -11.92 95.41 11.10
C GLY A 222 -11.03 94.25 10.68
N ASP A 223 -11.66 93.29 10.00
CA ASP A 223 -11.09 92.26 9.15
C ASP A 223 -9.60 92.44 8.85
N THR A 224 -8.74 91.79 9.62
CA THR A 224 -7.35 91.57 9.21
C THR A 224 -6.92 90.16 9.57
N LEU A 225 -7.00 89.30 8.55
CA LEU A 225 -5.84 88.53 8.11
C LEU A 225 -5.12 87.70 9.20
N TYR A 226 -5.84 86.82 9.88
CA TYR A 226 -5.19 85.58 10.34
C TYR A 226 -5.11 84.61 9.15
N GLY A 227 -4.04 84.78 8.39
CA GLY A 227 -3.60 83.84 7.38
C GLY A 227 -3.53 82.44 7.99
N LYS A 228 -4.35 81.54 7.43
CA LYS A 228 -4.23 80.09 7.54
C LYS A 228 -2.83 79.65 7.12
N GLN A 229 -1.87 79.72 8.03
CA GLN A 229 -0.63 78.97 7.90
C GLN A 229 -0.93 77.57 8.45
N PHE A 230 -1.47 76.71 7.59
CA PHE A 230 -1.49 75.29 7.85
C PHE A 230 -0.03 74.84 7.97
N MET A 231 0.43 74.61 9.21
CA MET A 231 1.49 73.62 9.43
C MET A 231 0.92 72.30 8.94
N ILE A 232 1.25 71.94 7.70
CA ILE A 232 1.19 70.55 7.26
C ILE A 232 2.29 69.84 8.05
N MET A 233 1.94 69.35 9.24
CA MET A 233 2.71 68.30 9.88
C MET A 233 2.56 67.08 8.97
N SER A 234 3.60 66.77 8.20
CA SER A 234 3.66 65.54 7.44
C SER A 234 3.66 64.36 8.43
N ASP A 235 2.63 63.53 8.40
CA ASP A 235 2.40 62.35 9.25
C ASP A 235 3.39 61.18 9.05
N PHE A 236 4.64 61.47 8.68
CA PHE A 236 5.70 60.47 8.66
C PHE A 236 6.88 60.95 9.49
N ALA A 237 6.78 60.73 10.80
CA ALA A 237 7.94 60.59 11.68
C ALA A 237 8.79 59.38 11.22
N ARG A 238 9.53 59.55 10.11
CA ARG A 238 10.64 58.66 9.79
C ARG A 238 11.76 59.01 10.76
N ILE A 239 12.01 58.07 11.66
CA ILE A 239 13.22 58.02 12.49
C ILE A 239 14.42 58.36 11.58
N PRO A 240 15.22 59.39 11.89
CA PRO A 240 16.41 59.70 11.11
C PRO A 240 17.34 58.50 11.14
N PRO A 241 17.95 58.12 9.99
CA PRO A 241 18.75 56.91 9.93
C PRO A 241 19.91 56.99 10.91
N THR A 242 20.17 55.90 11.63
CA THR A 242 21.25 55.85 12.61
C THR A 242 22.62 55.90 11.91
N LYS A 243 23.68 56.27 12.64
CA LYS A 243 25.05 56.33 12.11
C LYS A 243 25.52 54.98 11.53
N SER A 244 25.01 53.86 12.04
CA SER A 244 25.22 52.52 11.48
C SER A 244 24.47 52.32 10.17
N GLU A 245 23.23 52.82 10.02
CA GLU A 245 22.49 52.81 8.74
C GLU A 245 23.20 53.59 7.63
N LEU A 246 23.98 54.62 7.98
CA LEU A 246 24.82 55.36 7.02
C LEU A 246 26.12 54.61 6.66
N GLU A 247 26.73 53.85 7.55
CA GLU A 247 27.92 53.03 7.22
C GLU A 247 27.59 51.86 6.28
N PHE A 248 26.39 51.28 6.36
CA PHE A 248 25.92 50.23 5.43
C PHE A 248 25.75 50.71 3.99
N LEU A 249 25.59 52.02 3.78
CA LEU A 249 25.40 52.60 2.46
C LEU A 249 26.72 52.70 1.67
N PHE A 250 27.88 52.72 2.34
CA PHE A 250 29.15 52.98 1.68
C PHE A 250 30.11 51.79 1.62
N LYS A 251 29.99 50.79 2.52
CA LYS A 251 30.87 49.61 2.52
C LYS A 251 30.11 48.31 2.33
N CYS A 252 30.64 47.43 1.48
CA CYS A 252 30.16 46.07 1.34
C CYS A 252 30.30 45.31 2.67
N ILE A 253 29.20 44.81 3.23
CA ILE A 253 29.21 44.13 4.54
C ILE A 253 30.01 42.83 4.53
N PHE A 254 30.18 42.23 3.36
CA PHE A 254 30.85 40.94 3.16
C PHE A 254 32.37 41.07 3.02
N CYS A 255 32.86 41.99 2.18
CA CYS A 255 34.29 42.14 1.88
C CYS A 255 34.88 43.49 2.29
N LYS A 256 34.09 44.37 2.89
CA LYS A 256 34.47 45.71 3.37
C LYS A 256 34.95 46.69 2.29
N SER A 257 34.87 46.33 1.01
CA SER A 257 35.17 47.23 -0.12
C SER A 257 34.10 48.31 -0.29
N GLU A 258 34.52 49.51 -0.71
CA GLU A 258 33.63 50.64 -1.03
C GLU A 258 33.19 50.66 -2.50
N ASN A 259 33.78 49.81 -3.35
CA ASN A 259 33.61 49.88 -4.81
C ASN A 259 32.31 49.25 -5.32
N HIS A 260 31.52 48.61 -4.45
CA HIS A 260 30.26 47.95 -4.83
C HIS A 260 29.31 47.83 -3.64
N LYS A 261 28.01 47.71 -3.93
CA LYS A 261 26.98 47.45 -2.91
C LYS A 261 27.07 46.00 -2.44
N SER A 262 26.68 45.75 -1.20
CA SER A 262 26.67 44.41 -0.60
C SER A 262 25.92 43.35 -1.43
N ILE A 263 24.83 43.75 -2.11
CA ILE A 263 24.06 42.85 -3.00
C ILE A 263 24.85 42.41 -4.24
N ASP A 264 25.83 43.20 -4.66
CA ASP A 264 26.67 43.02 -5.85
C ASP A 264 28.04 42.37 -5.52
N CYS A 265 28.21 41.91 -4.27
CA CYS A 265 29.47 41.33 -3.81
C CYS A 265 29.78 40.02 -4.53
N ARG A 266 30.85 40.02 -5.34
CA ARG A 266 31.39 38.82 -6.02
C ARG A 266 32.29 37.97 -5.14
N VAL A 267 32.87 38.55 -4.08
CA VAL A 267 33.67 37.79 -3.09
C VAL A 267 32.79 36.75 -2.39
N VAL A 268 31.53 37.09 -2.12
CA VAL A 268 30.52 36.20 -1.53
C VAL A 268 29.30 36.16 -2.45
N ALA A 269 29.44 35.44 -3.56
CA ALA A 269 28.49 35.43 -4.66
C ALA A 269 27.21 34.61 -4.39
N ASP A 270 27.26 33.62 -3.49
CA ASP A 270 26.15 32.71 -3.20
C ASP A 270 25.41 33.08 -1.90
N HIS A 271 24.09 32.88 -1.87
CA HIS A 271 23.23 33.26 -0.76
C HIS A 271 23.54 32.48 0.52
N LEU A 272 23.98 31.22 0.43
CA LEU A 272 24.40 30.47 1.60
C LEU A 272 25.65 31.10 2.20
N GLY A 273 26.66 31.39 1.36
CA GLY A 273 27.84 32.12 1.79
C GLY A 273 27.51 33.47 2.42
N ARG A 274 26.54 34.22 1.87
CA ARG A 274 26.07 35.49 2.45
C ARG A 274 25.41 35.30 3.82
N LYS A 275 24.56 34.26 3.98
CA LYS A 275 23.94 33.93 5.27
C LYS A 275 24.98 33.54 6.31
N ASP A 276 26.00 32.80 5.91
CA ASP A 276 27.06 32.35 6.81
C ASP A 276 27.95 33.52 7.23
N CYS A 277 28.28 34.44 6.32
CA CYS A 277 28.96 35.69 6.68
C CYS A 277 28.15 36.56 7.66
N LEU A 278 26.83 36.65 7.50
CA LEU A 278 25.99 37.40 8.44
C LEU A 278 25.94 36.73 9.81
N ARG A 279 25.81 35.40 9.86
CA ARG A 279 25.87 34.63 11.11
C ARG A 279 27.22 34.79 11.81
N ALA A 280 28.32 34.71 11.08
CA ALA A 280 29.66 34.94 11.63
C ALA A 280 29.87 36.36 12.16
N GLN A 281 29.15 37.35 11.60
CA GLN A 281 29.16 38.73 12.08
C GLN A 281 28.12 39.00 13.19
N ASN A 282 27.41 37.97 13.67
CA ASN A 282 26.25 38.09 14.57
C ASN A 282 25.26 39.13 14.06
N ARG A 283 24.78 38.99 12.83
CA ARG A 283 23.81 39.91 12.20
C ARG A 283 22.54 39.19 11.82
N CYS A 284 21.40 39.85 12.07
CA CYS A 284 20.10 39.29 11.76
C CYS A 284 19.90 39.22 10.24
N ILE A 285 19.53 38.04 9.72
CA ILE A 285 19.28 37.85 8.28
C ILE A 285 18.09 38.65 7.74
N LYS A 286 17.25 39.22 8.61
CA LYS A 286 16.05 39.98 8.25
C LYS A 286 16.32 41.48 8.13
N CYS A 287 17.06 42.05 9.07
CA CYS A 287 17.32 43.50 9.12
C CYS A 287 18.79 43.89 8.95
N LEU A 288 19.71 42.93 8.91
CA LEU A 288 21.17 43.11 8.85
C LEU A 288 21.81 43.79 10.07
N GLU A 289 21.01 44.23 11.04
CA GLU A 289 21.51 44.77 12.31
C GLU A 289 22.20 43.68 13.13
N PRO A 290 23.20 44.04 13.97
CA PRO A 290 23.78 43.11 14.92
C PRO A 290 22.70 42.43 15.78
N GLU A 291 22.73 41.11 15.90
CA GLU A 291 21.84 40.31 16.74
C GLU A 291 22.06 40.69 18.20
N ASN A 292 21.22 41.60 18.68
CA ASN A 292 20.87 41.69 20.09
C ASN A 292 19.67 40.77 20.35
N PRO A 293 19.45 40.30 21.59
CA PRO A 293 18.41 39.32 21.95
C PRO A 293 16.94 39.83 21.83
N HIS A 294 16.65 40.82 20.99
CA HIS A 294 15.31 41.38 20.80
C HIS A 294 14.64 40.86 19.53
N MET A 295 13.31 40.74 19.61
CA MET A 295 12.41 40.58 18.45
C MET A 295 12.78 41.62 17.39
N CYS A 296 13.30 41.17 16.24
CA CYS A 296 13.73 42.05 15.16
C CYS A 296 12.56 42.97 14.74
N PRO A 297 12.62 44.30 14.97
CA PRO A 297 11.50 45.20 14.68
C PRO A 297 11.18 45.28 13.17
N ARG A 298 12.11 44.86 12.31
CA ARG A 298 11.94 44.72 10.85
C ARG A 298 11.67 43.26 10.40
N ALA A 299 11.23 42.37 11.30
CA ALA A 299 11.03 40.94 11.00
C ALA A 299 9.96 40.64 9.93
N LEU A 300 9.16 41.65 9.57
CA LEU A 300 8.08 41.58 8.58
C LEU A 300 8.49 42.08 7.19
N VAL A 301 9.74 42.50 6.98
CA VAL A 301 10.21 42.86 5.62
C VAL A 301 10.37 41.58 4.82
N ALA A 302 9.38 41.28 3.98
CA ALA A 302 9.39 40.11 3.12
C ALA A 302 10.14 40.41 1.81
N CYS A 303 10.92 39.44 1.33
CA CYS A 303 11.66 39.62 0.08
C CYS A 303 10.69 39.64 -1.11
N SER A 304 10.65 40.74 -1.86
CA SER A 304 9.77 40.92 -3.03
C SER A 304 9.93 39.83 -4.09
N ASN A 305 11.12 39.22 -4.22
CA ASN A 305 11.36 38.12 -5.15
C ASN A 305 10.81 36.77 -4.67
N CYS A 306 10.61 36.59 -3.36
CA CYS A 306 10.13 35.34 -2.76
C CYS A 306 8.65 35.36 -2.41
N VAL A 307 8.02 36.55 -2.38
CA VAL A 307 6.59 36.75 -2.06
C VAL A 307 5.70 36.56 -3.30
N ILE A 308 6.27 36.28 -4.47
CA ILE A 308 5.55 36.19 -5.74
C ILE A 308 4.86 34.83 -5.90
N SER A 309 3.84 34.57 -5.10
CA SER A 309 2.67 33.80 -5.54
C SER A 309 1.48 34.17 -4.64
N PRO A 310 0.63 35.12 -5.06
CA PRO A 310 -0.56 35.51 -4.30
C PRO A 310 -1.63 34.40 -4.25
N ASP A 311 -1.50 33.37 -5.10
CA ASP A 311 -2.50 32.30 -5.24
C ASP A 311 -2.11 31.00 -4.48
N SER A 312 -0.98 31.00 -3.78
CA SER A 312 -0.60 29.85 -2.96
C SER A 312 -0.96 30.11 -1.50
N PRO A 313 -2.00 29.47 -0.94
CA PRO A 313 -2.35 29.57 0.48
C PRO A 313 -1.36 28.80 1.38
N ILE A 314 -0.18 28.47 0.85
CA ILE A 314 0.86 27.80 1.61
C ILE A 314 1.51 28.85 2.49
N CYS A 315 1.18 28.74 3.78
CA CYS A 315 1.89 29.22 4.95
C CYS A 315 3.10 30.11 4.62
N LEU A 316 3.11 31.34 5.16
CA LEU A 316 4.30 32.16 5.41
C LEU A 316 5.27 31.39 6.31
N ASN A 317 5.83 30.29 5.80
CA ASN A 317 6.89 29.56 6.44
C ASN A 317 8.05 30.53 6.56
N TYR A 318 8.70 30.52 7.73
CA TYR A 318 9.81 31.40 8.12
C TYR A 318 10.93 31.55 7.06
N ILE A 319 10.96 30.66 6.06
CA ILE A 319 11.84 30.63 4.90
C ILE A 319 11.72 31.89 4.01
N HIS A 320 10.55 32.52 3.92
CA HIS A 320 10.32 33.68 3.04
C HIS A 320 10.66 35.05 3.67
N LEU A 321 10.89 35.08 4.99
CA LEU A 321 11.23 36.30 5.74
C LEU A 321 12.74 36.46 5.84
N HIS A 322 13.35 37.03 4.79
CA HIS A 322 14.78 37.32 4.72
C HIS A 322 15.07 38.62 3.96
N HIS A 323 16.19 39.27 4.28
CA HIS A 323 16.61 40.49 3.60
C HIS A 323 16.97 40.19 2.12
N PRO A 324 16.64 41.05 1.14
CA PRO A 324 16.92 40.82 -0.28
C PRO A 324 18.38 40.43 -0.59
N ILE A 325 19.35 40.90 0.20
CA ILE A 325 20.78 40.59 0.01
C ILE A 325 21.09 39.09 0.14
N VAL A 326 20.37 38.36 1.00
CA VAL A 326 20.52 36.90 1.20
C VAL A 326 19.49 36.09 0.41
N CYS A 327 18.76 36.74 -0.49
CA CYS A 327 17.81 36.05 -1.32
C CYS A 327 18.55 35.19 -2.35
N GLN A 328 18.19 33.91 -2.45
CA GLN A 328 18.66 33.04 -3.54
C GLN A 328 18.39 33.67 -4.91
N TYR A 329 17.39 34.57 -5.02
CA TYR A 329 17.08 35.25 -6.26
C TYR A 329 18.13 36.30 -6.69
N ASN A 330 19.08 36.65 -5.81
CA ASN A 330 20.12 37.64 -6.06
C ASN A 330 21.54 37.04 -6.13
N ASP A 331 21.69 35.72 -6.06
CA ASP A 331 22.97 35.01 -6.24
C ASP A 331 23.68 35.36 -7.54
N LEU A 332 24.96 35.72 -7.44
CA LEU A 332 25.86 36.09 -8.53
C LEU A 332 26.78 34.94 -8.94
N SER A 333 26.43 33.70 -8.58
CA SER A 333 27.23 32.54 -8.98
C SER A 333 27.18 32.38 -10.53
N PRO A 334 28.30 32.01 -11.18
CA PRO A 334 28.35 31.87 -12.64
C PRO A 334 27.26 30.95 -13.21
N TYR A 335 26.95 29.87 -12.48
CA TYR A 335 25.87 28.94 -12.82
C TYR A 335 24.51 29.63 -12.90
N ARG A 336 24.26 30.59 -12.02
CA ARG A 336 22.98 31.28 -11.96
C ARG A 336 22.89 32.45 -12.94
N GLU A 337 23.99 33.13 -13.21
CA GLU A 337 24.10 34.08 -14.33
C GLU A 337 23.66 33.40 -15.63
N ALA A 338 24.20 32.19 -15.90
CA ALA A 338 23.80 31.37 -17.05
C ALA A 338 22.31 31.01 -17.03
N ARG A 339 21.76 30.64 -15.86
CA ARG A 339 20.33 30.32 -15.69
C ARG A 339 19.42 31.54 -15.88
N ARG A 340 19.84 32.72 -15.44
CA ARG A 340 19.12 33.98 -15.66
C ARG A 340 19.14 34.36 -17.14
N GLN A 341 20.28 34.22 -17.81
CA GLN A 341 20.39 34.45 -19.26
C GLN A 341 19.48 33.49 -20.05
N ALA A 342 19.44 32.20 -19.67
CA ALA A 342 18.51 31.23 -20.25
C ALA A 342 17.04 31.62 -20.01
N SER A 343 16.67 31.96 -18.76
CA SER A 343 15.29 32.36 -18.43
C SER A 343 14.86 33.66 -19.13
N ASN A 344 15.76 34.64 -19.25
CA ASN A 344 15.49 35.87 -20.00
C ASN A 344 15.37 35.59 -21.50
N ARG A 345 16.20 34.69 -22.05
CA ARG A 345 16.07 34.22 -23.44
C ARG A 345 14.69 33.59 -23.67
N ASP A 346 14.20 32.77 -22.74
CA ASP A 346 12.88 32.14 -22.84
C ASP A 346 11.74 33.17 -22.70
N ARG A 347 11.85 34.13 -21.78
CA ARG A 347 10.88 35.24 -21.67
C ARG A 347 10.80 36.07 -22.94
N ILE A 348 11.94 36.40 -23.54
CA ILE A 348 12.00 37.15 -24.80
C ILE A 348 11.31 36.35 -25.92
N LYS A 349 11.59 35.04 -26.03
CA LYS A 349 10.91 34.16 -26.99
C LYS A 349 9.39 34.13 -26.80
N SER A 350 8.93 34.24 -25.56
CA SER A 350 7.50 34.31 -25.21
C SER A 350 6.90 35.72 -25.26
N GLY A 351 7.59 36.72 -25.84
CA GLY A 351 7.10 38.10 -25.94
C GLY A 351 7.07 38.87 -24.61
N LEU A 352 7.62 38.31 -23.54
CA LEU A 352 7.67 38.95 -22.23
C LEU A 352 8.96 39.76 -22.08
N LYS A 353 8.85 40.94 -21.45
CA LYS A 353 10.02 41.76 -21.12
C LYS A 353 11.01 40.96 -20.25
N PRO A 354 12.33 41.05 -20.52
CA PRO A 354 13.34 40.43 -19.67
C PRO A 354 13.26 41.02 -18.26
N ARG A 355 13.59 40.22 -17.25
CA ARG A 355 13.78 40.76 -15.89
C ARG A 355 15.20 41.34 -15.83
N PHE A 356 15.29 42.66 -15.92
CA PHE A 356 16.47 43.41 -15.50
C PHE A 356 16.18 43.96 -14.09
N THR A 357 17.11 43.74 -13.17
CA THR A 357 17.15 44.42 -11.87
C THR A 357 18.09 45.60 -11.96
#